data_AF-A0A4P7SN35-F1
#
_entry.id   AF-A0A4P7SN35-F1
#
_cell.length_a   1.000
_cell.length_b   1.000
_cell.length_c   1.000
_cell.angle_alpha   90.00
_cell.angle_beta   90.00
_cell.angle_gamma   90.00
#
_symmetry.space_group_name_H-M   'P 1'
#
loop_
_entity.id
_entity.type
_entity.pdbx_description
1 polymer ?
#
loop_
_entity_poly.entity_id
_entity_poly.type
_entity_poly.pdbx_seq_one_letter_code
_entity_poly.pdbx_strand_id
1 'polypeptide(L)'
;MSSLPSHGGIERTNAVIIGTGLSGLAVASELQRRGVDSIIVDGLDILGAGHPANTSSLQRCDAADAASLRERNEILRHLRNYATNHKLDVRNNIRALQLDHLDAGDGGPTQQWAIRTPGGVLLADHVVLTRCAHSQLRRMLSDLGVAAGQNLMAAMNALGMYLVGVGQLITPTPKEVLRQAKVVGHAISAKVYPDGIPTVGPGGFALAEPA
;
A
#
# COMPACT_ATOMS: atom_id res chain seq x y z
N MET A 1 -6.77 9.81 36.53
CA MET A 1 -7.71 9.64 35.40
C MET A 1 -6.98 10.06 34.14
N SER A 2 -6.35 9.10 33.46
CA SER A 2 -5.49 9.36 32.31
C SER A 2 -6.38 9.57 31.08
N SER A 3 -6.45 10.81 30.60
CA SER A 3 -7.05 11.18 29.32
C SER A 3 -6.27 10.48 28.21
N LEU A 4 -6.91 9.51 27.57
CA LEU A 4 -6.46 9.01 26.27
C LEU A 4 -6.72 10.12 25.25
N PRO A 5 -5.74 10.49 24.39
CA PRO A 5 -6.02 11.44 23.33
C PRO A 5 -7.01 10.81 22.34
N SER A 6 -8.25 11.29 22.40
CA SER A 6 -9.27 11.09 21.38
C SER A 6 -8.84 11.80 20.10
N HIS A 7 -7.95 11.18 19.32
CA HIS A 7 -7.68 11.60 17.95
C HIS A 7 -8.05 10.46 17.03
N GLY A 8 -9.34 10.16 16.92
CA GLY A 8 -9.90 9.49 15.76
C GLY A 8 -9.92 10.46 14.57
N GLY A 9 -8.74 10.94 14.17
CA GLY A 9 -8.58 11.90 13.09
C GLY A 9 -8.83 11.24 11.74
N ILE A 10 -9.32 12.03 10.78
CA ILE A 10 -9.33 11.64 9.38
C ILE A 10 -8.05 12.18 8.77
N GLU A 11 -7.21 11.29 8.27
CA GLU A 11 -5.97 11.64 7.57
C GLU A 11 -6.12 11.32 6.09
N ARG A 12 -5.59 12.18 5.21
CA ARG A 12 -5.67 12.01 3.75
C ARG A 12 -4.28 11.77 3.17
N THR A 13 -4.17 10.80 2.28
CA THR A 13 -2.93 10.49 1.54
C THR A 13 -3.29 10.02 0.12
N ASN A 14 -2.35 10.01 -0.82
CA ASN A 14 -2.62 9.53 -2.17
C ASN A 14 -2.74 7.99 -2.21
N ALA A 15 -1.94 7.29 -1.43
CA ALA A 15 -1.93 5.83 -1.41
C ALA A 15 -1.78 5.23 0.00
N VAL A 16 -2.59 4.23 0.34
CA VAL A 16 -2.37 3.38 1.52
C VAL A 16 -1.89 2.00 1.10
N ILE A 17 -0.79 1.55 1.70
CA ILE A 17 -0.22 0.23 1.47
C ILE A 17 -0.46 -0.63 2.71
N ILE A 18 -1.15 -1.76 2.54
CA ILE A 18 -1.43 -2.68 3.63
C ILE A 18 -0.40 -3.81 3.62
N GLY A 19 0.51 -3.74 4.60
CA GLY A 19 1.53 -4.73 4.89
C GLY A 19 2.96 -4.17 4.89
N THR A 20 3.67 -4.33 6.00
CA THR A 20 5.03 -3.80 6.25
C THR A 20 6.15 -4.74 5.78
N GLY A 21 5.81 -5.76 4.98
CA GLY A 21 6.75 -6.76 4.48
C GLY A 21 7.48 -6.36 3.19
N LEU A 22 8.16 -7.32 2.57
CA LEU A 22 8.90 -7.14 1.30
C LEU A 22 8.06 -6.41 0.24
N SER A 23 6.85 -6.91 -0.03
CA SER A 23 5.96 -6.36 -1.06
C SER A 23 5.54 -4.92 -0.77
N GLY A 24 5.16 -4.60 0.47
CA GLY A 24 4.69 -3.26 0.80
C GLY A 24 5.82 -2.24 0.81
N LEU A 25 6.98 -2.60 1.37
CA LEU A 25 8.14 -1.72 1.32
C LEU A 25 8.68 -1.53 -0.10
N ALA A 26 8.59 -2.55 -0.96
CA ALA A 26 8.94 -2.42 -2.37
C ALA A 26 8.03 -1.42 -3.09
N VAL A 27 6.71 -1.55 -2.91
CA VAL A 27 5.74 -0.61 -3.50
C VAL A 27 5.95 0.81 -2.97
N ALA A 28 6.10 0.97 -1.66
CA ALA A 28 6.31 2.28 -1.05
C ALA A 28 7.59 2.95 -1.56
N SER A 29 8.66 2.17 -1.73
CA SER A 29 9.90 2.67 -2.30
C SER A 29 9.71 3.17 -3.74
N GLU A 30 8.91 2.46 -4.54
CA GLU A 30 8.58 2.87 -5.91
C GLU A 30 7.67 4.10 -5.96
N LEU A 31 6.70 4.23 -5.06
CA LEU A 31 5.86 5.42 -4.94
C LEU A 31 6.68 6.64 -4.52
N GLN A 32 7.54 6.50 -3.52
CA GLN A 32 8.44 7.56 -3.08
C GLN A 32 9.37 8.05 -4.20
N ARG A 33 9.91 7.14 -5.01
CA ARG A 33 10.75 7.50 -6.18
C ARG A 33 10.00 8.34 -7.22
N ARG A 34 8.67 8.26 -7.22
CA ARG A 34 7.78 8.98 -8.14
C ARG A 34 7.09 10.17 -7.49
N GLY A 35 7.45 10.49 -6.24
CA GLY A 35 6.88 11.61 -5.49
C GLY A 35 5.46 11.38 -4.97
N VAL A 36 4.94 10.15 -5.03
CA VAL A 36 3.58 9.85 -4.53
C VAL A 36 3.63 9.60 -3.03
N ASP A 37 2.88 10.40 -2.27
CA ASP A 37 2.75 10.22 -0.82
C ASP A 37 2.02 8.92 -0.50
N SER A 38 2.59 8.16 0.43
CA SER A 38 1.99 6.88 0.84
C SER A 38 2.18 6.57 2.31
N ILE A 39 1.16 5.96 2.91
CA ILE A 39 1.18 5.47 4.29
C ILE A 39 1.18 3.94 4.26
N ILE A 40 2.14 3.32 4.95
CA ILE A 40 2.22 1.87 5.07
C ILE A 40 1.69 1.48 6.43
N VAL A 41 0.64 0.66 6.46
CA VAL A 41 0.05 0.11 7.68
C VAL A 41 0.38 -1.37 7.82
N ASP A 42 0.35 -1.87 9.06
CA ASP A 42 0.46 -3.30 9.31
C ASP A 42 -0.78 -4.04 8.77
N GLY A 43 -0.69 -5.37 8.73
CA GLY A 43 -1.63 -6.26 8.04
C GLY A 43 -3.13 -6.02 8.29
N LEU A 44 -3.92 -6.58 7.39
CA LEU A 44 -5.36 -6.39 7.29
C LEU A 44 -6.12 -7.38 8.17
N ASP A 45 -6.71 -6.91 9.27
CA ASP A 45 -7.56 -7.71 10.16
C ASP A 45 -9.05 -7.46 9.87
N ILE A 46 -9.48 -7.72 8.62
CA ILE A 46 -10.87 -7.45 8.19
C ILE A 46 -11.90 -8.31 8.94
N LEU A 47 -11.51 -9.40 9.63
CA LEU A 47 -12.48 -10.39 10.12
C LEU A 47 -12.21 -10.95 11.53
N GLY A 48 -11.44 -10.27 12.38
CA GLY A 48 -11.30 -10.72 13.78
C GLY A 48 -10.73 -12.13 13.89
N ALA A 49 -9.88 -12.53 12.93
CA ALA A 49 -9.02 -13.66 13.14
C ALA A 49 -7.99 -13.17 14.16
N GLY A 50 -8.30 -13.34 15.46
CA GLY A 50 -7.55 -12.85 16.63
C GLY A 50 -6.14 -13.39 16.78
N HIS A 51 -5.51 -13.75 15.67
CA HIS A 51 -4.13 -14.12 15.55
C HIS A 51 -3.53 -13.11 14.58
N PRO A 52 -2.39 -12.47 14.91
CA PRO A 52 -1.59 -11.90 13.84
C PRO A 52 -1.51 -12.97 12.75
N ALA A 53 -1.60 -12.61 11.47
CA ALA A 53 -0.99 -13.44 10.46
C ALA A 53 0.50 -13.46 10.83
N ASN A 54 0.85 -14.34 11.79
CA ASN A 54 2.17 -14.55 12.31
C ASN A 54 2.89 -15.10 11.11
N THR A 55 3.57 -14.20 10.40
CA THR A 55 4.30 -14.53 9.20
C THR A 55 5.46 -15.47 9.51
N SER A 56 5.71 -15.77 10.78
CA SER A 56 6.57 -16.84 11.28
C SER A 56 6.05 -18.25 10.96
N SER A 57 4.74 -18.46 10.83
CA SER A 57 4.16 -19.80 10.60
C SER A 57 4.00 -20.16 9.11
N LEU A 58 3.71 -19.16 8.26
CA LEU A 58 3.82 -19.32 6.78
C LEU A 58 5.26 -19.14 6.28
N GLN A 59 6.22 -18.88 7.18
CA GLN A 59 7.66 -18.84 6.87
C GLN A 59 8.32 -20.22 6.82
N ARG A 60 7.62 -21.29 7.22
CA ARG A 60 8.05 -22.67 6.99
C ARG A 60 7.28 -23.26 5.82
N CYS A 61 7.54 -22.76 4.62
CA CYS A 61 7.36 -23.60 3.44
C CYS A 61 8.70 -24.28 3.18
N ASP A 62 8.70 -25.58 3.44
CA ASP A 62 9.73 -26.53 3.07
C ASP A 62 10.16 -26.33 1.59
N ALA A 63 11.47 -26.26 1.37
CA ALA A 63 12.16 -26.15 0.07
C ALA A 63 12.32 -24.75 -0.58
N ALA A 64 12.39 -23.66 0.17
CA ALA A 64 13.08 -22.46 -0.34
C ALA A 64 14.60 -22.63 -0.19
N ASP A 65 15.31 -22.77 -1.31
CA ASP A 65 16.77 -22.82 -1.35
C ASP A 65 17.39 -21.70 -0.49
N ALA A 66 18.44 -22.03 0.28
CA ALA A 66 19.05 -21.11 1.25
C ALA A 66 19.54 -19.80 0.59
N ALA A 67 19.94 -19.85 -0.69
CA ALA A 67 20.32 -18.67 -1.45
C ALA A 67 19.11 -17.75 -1.73
N SER A 68 17.93 -18.32 -2.00
CA SER A 68 16.69 -17.54 -2.22
C SER A 68 16.21 -16.85 -0.94
N LEU A 69 16.36 -17.51 0.21
CA LEU A 69 16.08 -16.90 1.52
C LEU A 69 17.08 -15.79 1.85
N ARG A 70 18.36 -15.99 1.52
CA ARG A 70 19.40 -14.96 1.68
C ARG A 70 19.11 -13.74 0.82
N GLU A 71 18.85 -13.92 -0.48
CA GLU A 71 18.49 -12.85 -1.41
C GLU A 71 17.27 -12.06 -0.91
N ARG A 72 16.23 -12.77 -0.46
CA ARG A 72 15.04 -12.13 0.13
C ARG A 72 15.38 -11.26 1.34
N ASN A 73 16.20 -11.76 2.26
CA ASN A 73 16.58 -11.03 3.47
C ASN A 73 17.46 -9.82 3.16
N GLU A 74 18.37 -9.94 2.19
CA GLU A 74 19.20 -8.84 1.71
C GLU A 74 18.33 -7.73 1.09
N ILE A 75 17.40 -8.09 0.20
CA ILE A 75 16.47 -7.13 -0.40
C ILE A 75 15.63 -6.47 0.69
N LEU A 76 15.06 -7.23 1.63
CA LEU A 76 14.26 -6.68 2.71
C LEU A 76 15.06 -5.70 3.58
N ARG A 77 16.33 -6.03 3.88
CA ARG A 77 17.24 -5.13 4.59
C ARG A 77 17.46 -3.84 3.81
N HIS A 78 17.70 -3.92 2.50
CA HIS A 78 17.86 -2.75 1.65
C HIS A 78 16.60 -1.88 1.62
N LEU A 79 15.42 -2.48 1.52
CA LEU A 79 14.15 -1.76 1.55
C LEU A 79 13.88 -1.08 2.90
N ARG A 80 14.20 -1.73 4.01
CA ARG A 80 14.09 -1.12 5.35
C ARG A 80 15.04 0.07 5.50
N ASN A 81 16.29 -0.07 5.04
CA ASN A 81 17.25 1.02 5.05
C ASN A 81 16.77 2.18 4.16
N TYR A 82 16.24 1.88 2.97
CA TYR A 82 15.64 2.88 2.09
C TYR A 82 14.49 3.61 2.78
N ALA A 83 13.59 2.86 3.44
CA ALA A 83 12.45 3.42 4.14
C ALA A 83 12.85 4.39 5.25
N THR A 84 13.85 4.02 6.05
CA THR A 84 14.41 4.90 7.10
C THR A 84 15.07 6.14 6.50
N ASN A 85 15.90 5.97 5.47
CA ASN A 85 16.64 7.08 4.86
C ASN A 85 15.73 8.11 4.17
N HIS A 86 14.63 7.64 3.57
CA HIS A 86 13.67 8.51 2.87
C HIS A 86 12.46 8.87 3.74
N LYS A 87 12.49 8.51 5.04
CA LYS A 87 11.44 8.81 6.01
C LYS A 87 10.04 8.38 5.55
N LEU A 88 9.92 7.19 4.96
CA LEU A 88 8.61 6.63 4.59
C LEU A 88 7.73 6.51 5.84
N ASP A 89 6.45 6.82 5.72
CA ASP A 89 5.49 6.67 6.81
C ASP A 89 5.12 5.19 6.99
N VAL A 90 5.90 4.50 7.82
CA VAL A 90 5.71 3.08 8.15
C VAL A 90 5.11 2.93 9.55
N ARG A 91 3.83 2.58 9.63
CA ARG A 91 3.07 2.42 10.87
C ARG A 91 3.00 0.96 11.30
N ASN A 92 4.12 0.44 11.79
CA ASN A 92 4.27 -0.97 12.17
C ASN A 92 3.30 -1.47 13.27
N ASN A 93 2.72 -0.57 14.07
CA ASN A 93 1.81 -0.91 15.17
C ASN A 93 0.34 -0.58 14.87
N ILE A 94 0.04 -0.09 13.66
CA ILE A 94 -1.30 0.31 13.26
C ILE A 94 -1.79 -0.67 12.22
N ARG A 95 -2.79 -1.48 12.60
CA ARG A 95 -3.45 -2.43 11.70
C ARG A 95 -4.62 -1.79 10.99
N ALA A 96 -4.82 -2.16 9.74
CA ALA A 96 -6.04 -1.88 9.02
C ALA A 96 -7.14 -2.84 9.51
N LEU A 97 -8.19 -2.28 10.12
CA LEU A 97 -9.32 -3.01 10.68
C LEU A 97 -10.42 -3.24 9.64
N GLN A 98 -10.67 -2.23 8.81
CA GLN A 98 -11.73 -2.28 7.80
C GLN A 98 -11.32 -1.46 6.59
N LEU A 99 -11.76 -1.90 5.41
CA LEU A 99 -11.60 -1.20 4.15
C LEU A 99 -13.00 -0.95 3.58
N ASP A 100 -13.38 0.31 3.48
CA ASP A 100 -14.65 0.74 2.90
C ASP A 100 -14.35 1.54 1.62
N HIS A 101 -15.15 1.35 0.58
CA HIS A 101 -15.11 2.18 -0.62
C HIS A 101 -16.16 3.28 -0.50
N LEU A 102 -15.73 4.53 -0.58
CA LEU A 102 -16.63 5.69 -0.61
C LEU A 102 -16.87 6.05 -2.07
N ASP A 103 -18.10 5.83 -2.53
CA ASP A 103 -18.54 6.37 -3.80
C ASP A 103 -18.59 7.89 -3.72
N ALA A 104 -18.07 8.54 -4.75
CA ALA A 104 -18.17 9.98 -4.89
C ALA A 104 -19.66 10.34 -4.98
N GLY A 105 -20.21 10.92 -3.91
CA GLY A 105 -21.53 11.54 -3.95
C GLY A 105 -21.56 12.64 -5.02
N ASP A 106 -22.73 12.82 -5.66
CA ASP A 106 -22.98 13.79 -6.72
C ASP A 106 -22.31 15.15 -6.43
N GLY A 107 -21.16 15.40 -7.08
CA GLY A 107 -20.49 16.70 -7.06
C GLY A 107 -18.99 16.73 -6.71
N GLY A 108 -18.33 15.61 -6.38
CA GLY A 108 -16.89 15.58 -6.11
C GLY A 108 -16.10 14.66 -7.06
N PRO A 109 -14.90 15.05 -7.54
CA PRO A 109 -14.01 14.11 -8.20
C PRO A 109 -13.35 13.19 -7.16
N THR A 110 -13.20 11.91 -7.55
CA THR A 110 -12.46 10.81 -6.93
C THR A 110 -13.22 9.87 -5.98
N GLN A 111 -13.35 8.62 -6.44
CA GLN A 111 -13.60 7.44 -5.61
C GLN A 111 -12.50 7.34 -4.54
N GLN A 112 -12.87 7.26 -3.27
CA GLN A 112 -11.91 7.27 -2.15
C GLN A 112 -12.05 6.02 -1.30
N TRP A 113 -10.92 5.44 -0.92
CA TRP A 113 -10.83 4.33 0.02
C TRP A 113 -10.74 4.86 1.44
N ALA A 114 -11.58 4.35 2.33
CA ALA A 114 -11.50 4.59 3.76
C ALA A 114 -10.96 3.37 4.47
N ILE A 115 -9.76 3.50 5.05
CA ILE A 115 -9.10 2.48 5.85
C ILE A 115 -9.29 2.83 7.32
N ARG A 116 -10.08 2.02 8.05
CA ARG A 116 -10.25 2.21 9.49
C ARG A 116 -9.06 1.59 10.22
N THR A 117 -8.53 2.34 11.16
CA THR A 117 -7.43 1.93 12.04
C THR A 117 -7.78 2.24 13.49
N PRO A 118 -7.09 1.65 14.48
CA PRO A 118 -7.30 2.01 15.89
C PRO A 118 -7.08 3.50 16.19
N GLY A 119 -6.29 4.19 15.36
CA GLY A 119 -5.98 5.61 15.49
C GLY A 119 -6.85 6.56 14.66
N GLY A 120 -7.91 6.07 14.00
CA GLY A 120 -8.75 6.88 13.11
C GLY A 120 -8.86 6.34 11.70
N VAL A 121 -9.27 7.17 10.75
CA VAL A 121 -9.55 6.77 9.37
C VAL A 121 -8.50 7.36 8.44
N LEU A 122 -7.89 6.52 7.61
CA LEU A 122 -7.04 6.96 6.50
C LEU A 122 -7.88 6.98 5.23
N LEU A 123 -7.97 8.13 4.58
CA LEU A 123 -8.57 8.29 3.28
C LEU A 123 -7.49 8.30 2.20
N ALA A 124 -7.67 7.51 1.14
CA ALA A 124 -6.78 7.53 0.00
C ALA A 124 -7.47 7.24 -1.33
N ASP A 125 -6.94 7.82 -2.41
CA ASP A 125 -7.41 7.54 -3.77
C ASP A 125 -6.99 6.14 -4.25
N HIS A 126 -5.89 5.62 -3.68
CA HIS A 126 -5.34 4.33 -4.06
C HIS A 126 -5.05 3.44 -2.85
N VAL A 127 -5.35 2.14 -2.97
CA VAL A 127 -5.05 1.15 -1.95
C VAL A 127 -4.25 0.00 -2.56
N VAL A 128 -3.17 -0.40 -1.88
CA VAL A 128 -2.33 -1.54 -2.28
C VAL A 128 -2.42 -2.62 -1.23
N LEU A 129 -2.94 -3.78 -1.63
CA LEU A 129 -3.08 -4.95 -0.79
C LEU A 129 -1.90 -5.89 -1.01
N THR A 130 -1.20 -6.22 0.08
CA THR A 130 -0.11 -7.20 0.07
C THR A 130 -0.48 -8.41 0.90
N ARG A 131 -0.20 -9.62 0.39
CA ARG A 131 -0.44 -10.90 1.09
C ARG A 131 -1.88 -11.13 1.58
N CYS A 132 -2.90 -10.79 0.78
CA CYS A 132 -4.27 -11.21 1.06
C CYS A 132 -4.49 -12.67 0.66
N ALA A 133 -5.14 -13.47 1.52
CA ALA A 133 -5.56 -14.82 1.14
C ALA A 133 -6.60 -14.74 0.01
N HIS A 134 -6.58 -15.70 -0.92
CA HIS A 134 -7.49 -15.69 -2.08
C HIS A 134 -8.97 -15.72 -1.67
N SER A 135 -9.29 -16.40 -0.56
CA SER A 135 -10.62 -16.40 0.06
C SER A 135 -11.02 -15.04 0.63
N GLN A 136 -10.08 -14.31 1.23
CA GLN A 136 -10.30 -12.97 1.78
C GLN A 136 -10.49 -11.96 0.65
N LEU A 137 -9.65 -12.00 -0.38
CA LEU A 137 -9.80 -11.19 -1.57
C LEU A 137 -11.16 -11.43 -2.24
N ARG A 138 -11.52 -12.70 -2.47
CA ARG A 138 -12.80 -13.04 -3.11
C ARG A 138 -13.99 -12.56 -2.28
N ARG A 139 -13.94 -12.68 -0.95
CA ARG A 139 -15.00 -12.19 -0.06
C ARG A 139 -15.10 -10.65 -0.08
N MET A 140 -13.97 -9.95 0.03
CA MET A 140 -13.95 -8.48 -0.08
C MET A 140 -14.50 -7.99 -1.43
N LEU A 141 -14.17 -8.67 -2.53
CA LEU A 141 -14.68 -8.32 -3.85
C LEU A 141 -16.20 -8.53 -3.96
N SER A 142 -16.71 -9.61 -3.37
CA SER A 142 -18.16 -9.83 -3.25
C SER A 142 -18.83 -8.74 -2.42
N ASP A 143 -18.21 -8.33 -1.30
CA ASP A 143 -18.74 -7.28 -0.42
C ASP A 143 -18.73 -5.90 -1.10
N LEU A 144 -17.75 -5.65 -1.98
CA LEU A 144 -17.66 -4.45 -2.82
C LEU A 144 -18.58 -4.50 -4.05
N GLY A 145 -19.39 -5.55 -4.23
CA GLY A 145 -20.31 -5.69 -5.37
C GLY A 145 -19.60 -5.88 -6.72
N VAL A 146 -18.30 -6.16 -6.73
CA VAL A 146 -17.54 -6.43 -7.96
C VAL A 146 -17.84 -7.85 -8.41
N ALA A 147 -18.76 -8.01 -9.36
CA ALA A 147 -19.01 -9.29 -10.00
C ALA A 147 -17.70 -9.80 -10.62
N ALA A 148 -17.25 -10.99 -10.21
CA ALA A 148 -16.03 -11.64 -10.70
C ALA A 148 -16.18 -12.04 -12.18
N GLY A 149 -16.15 -11.04 -13.08
CA GLY A 149 -16.10 -11.21 -14.52
C GLY A 149 -14.67 -11.43 -15.03
N GLN A 150 -14.52 -11.55 -16.35
CA GLN A 150 -13.26 -11.90 -17.01
C GLN A 150 -12.11 -10.89 -16.81
N ASN A 151 -12.36 -9.69 -16.24
CA ASN A 151 -11.35 -8.64 -16.07
C ASN A 151 -11.30 -8.04 -14.65
N LEU A 152 -11.34 -8.88 -13.61
CA LEU A 152 -11.28 -8.47 -12.20
C LEU A 152 -10.11 -7.51 -11.90
N MET A 153 -8.90 -7.81 -12.40
CA MET A 153 -7.72 -6.96 -12.16
C MET A 153 -7.86 -5.56 -12.78
N ALA A 154 -8.55 -5.44 -13.93
CA ALA A 154 -8.79 -4.15 -14.57
C ALA A 154 -9.88 -3.37 -13.82
N ALA A 155 -10.92 -4.05 -13.34
CA ALA A 155 -11.95 -3.44 -12.50
C ALA A 155 -11.35 -2.92 -11.17
N MET A 156 -10.50 -3.72 -10.52
CA MET A 156 -9.77 -3.30 -9.32
C MET A 156 -8.85 -2.12 -9.59
N ASN A 157 -8.11 -2.16 -10.71
CA ASN A 157 -7.27 -1.03 -11.11
C ASN A 157 -8.11 0.23 -11.31
N ALA A 158 -9.25 0.14 -12.01
CA ALA A 158 -10.16 1.27 -12.22
C ALA A 158 -10.63 1.88 -10.88
N LEU A 159 -10.94 1.03 -9.89
CA LEU A 159 -11.30 1.43 -8.54
C LEU A 159 -10.11 1.95 -7.70
N GLY A 160 -8.88 1.97 -8.22
CA GLY A 160 -7.69 2.38 -7.47
C GLY A 160 -7.15 1.33 -6.49
N MET A 161 -7.57 0.07 -6.63
CA MET A 161 -7.10 -1.05 -5.81
C MET A 161 -6.06 -1.90 -6.57
N TYR A 162 -4.92 -2.16 -5.94
CA TYR A 162 -3.81 -2.90 -6.51
C TYR A 162 -3.38 -4.08 -5.64
N LEU A 163 -2.88 -5.13 -6.29
CA LEU A 163 -2.48 -6.39 -5.66
C LEU A 163 -1.01 -6.67 -5.93
N VAL A 164 -0.22 -6.90 -4.88
CA VAL A 164 1.22 -7.21 -5.00
C VAL A 164 1.61 -8.40 -4.12
N GLY A 165 2.28 -9.38 -4.72
CA GLY A 165 2.69 -10.61 -4.06
C GLY A 165 1.52 -11.55 -3.77
N VAL A 166 0.47 -11.50 -4.58
CA VAL A 166 -0.75 -12.31 -4.52
C VAL A 166 -1.01 -12.87 -5.91
N GLY A 167 -1.04 -14.20 -6.07
CA GLY A 167 -1.19 -14.87 -7.36
C GLY A 167 -1.07 -16.39 -7.27
N GLN A 168 -1.32 -17.10 -8.39
CA GLN A 168 -1.40 -18.57 -8.49
C GLN A 168 -0.11 -19.34 -8.12
N LEU A 169 1.00 -18.63 -7.86
CA LEU A 169 2.22 -19.23 -7.31
C LEU A 169 2.11 -19.30 -5.79
N ILE A 170 2.29 -20.51 -5.25
CA ILE A 170 2.32 -20.82 -3.82
C ILE A 170 3.30 -19.91 -3.05
N THR A 171 4.33 -19.35 -3.72
CA THR A 171 5.13 -18.22 -3.20
C THR A 171 5.77 -17.42 -4.34
N PRO A 172 5.50 -16.10 -4.51
CA PRO A 172 6.15 -15.30 -5.54
C PRO A 172 7.64 -15.08 -5.21
N THR A 173 8.50 -15.09 -6.24
CA THR A 173 9.94 -14.82 -6.07
C THR A 173 10.17 -13.35 -5.69
N PRO A 174 11.27 -13.01 -4.97
CA PRO A 174 11.58 -11.62 -4.64
C PRO A 174 11.63 -10.70 -5.87
N LYS A 175 12.19 -11.20 -6.98
CA LYS A 175 12.27 -10.46 -8.25
C LYS A 175 10.89 -10.15 -8.84
N GLU A 176 9.97 -11.11 -8.80
CA GLU A 176 8.61 -10.89 -9.28
C GLU A 176 7.86 -9.87 -8.41
N VAL A 177 8.06 -9.90 -7.08
CA VAL A 177 7.50 -8.89 -6.18
C VAL A 177 8.02 -7.49 -6.52
N LEU A 178 9.32 -7.34 -6.78
CA LEU A 178 9.90 -6.06 -7.20
C LEU A 178 9.36 -5.61 -8.56
N ARG A 179 9.18 -6.53 -9.51
CA ARG A 179 8.59 -6.23 -10.83
C ARG A 179 7.15 -5.73 -10.68
N GLN A 180 6.33 -6.42 -9.88
CA GLN A 180 4.96 -6.03 -9.58
C GLN A 180 4.90 -4.67 -8.89
N ALA A 181 5.77 -4.42 -7.91
CA ALA A 181 5.87 -3.13 -7.24
C ALA A 181 6.17 -1.99 -8.22
N LYS A 182 7.08 -2.21 -9.18
CA LYS A 182 7.42 -1.21 -10.21
C LYS A 182 6.23 -0.90 -11.13
N VAL A 183 5.49 -1.93 -11.55
CA VAL A 183 4.29 -1.78 -12.38
C VAL A 183 3.19 -1.03 -11.62
N VAL A 184 2.91 -1.41 -10.37
CA VAL A 184 1.90 -0.76 -9.54
C VAL A 184 2.28 0.69 -9.24
N GLY A 185 3.54 0.95 -8.87
CA GLY A 185 4.02 2.30 -8.63
C GLY A 185 3.91 3.21 -9.85
N HIS A 186 4.15 2.67 -11.05
CA HIS A 186 3.92 3.42 -12.29
C HIS A 186 2.44 3.68 -12.55
N ALA A 187 1.57 2.68 -12.39
CA ALA A 187 0.13 2.83 -12.61
C ALA A 187 -0.51 3.86 -11.64
N ILE A 188 -0.10 3.85 -10.38
CA ILE A 188 -0.53 4.83 -9.37
C ILE A 188 -0.03 6.22 -9.75
N SER A 189 1.28 6.37 -10.01
CA SER A 189 1.85 7.66 -10.38
C SER A 189 1.23 8.27 -11.63
N ALA A 190 0.87 7.46 -12.63
CA ALA A 190 0.18 7.93 -13.83
C ALA A 190 -1.24 8.48 -13.54
N LYS A 191 -1.89 8.01 -12.47
CA LYS A 191 -3.20 8.51 -12.04
C LYS A 191 -3.11 9.73 -11.13
N VAL A 192 -2.11 9.76 -10.26
CA VAL A 192 -1.85 10.90 -9.36
C VAL A 192 -1.31 12.10 -10.15
N TYR A 193 -0.48 11.85 -11.16
CA TYR A 193 0.16 12.86 -11.98
C TYR A 193 -0.10 12.61 -13.48
N PRO A 194 -1.33 12.83 -13.98
CA PRO A 194 -1.69 12.56 -15.37
C PRO A 194 -0.90 13.42 -16.38
N ASP A 195 -0.52 14.64 -15.99
CA ASP A 195 0.25 15.58 -16.82
C ASP A 195 1.78 15.47 -16.61
N GLY A 196 2.24 14.46 -15.86
CA GLY A 196 3.65 14.26 -15.51
C GLY A 196 3.97 14.59 -14.05
N ILE A 197 5.01 13.94 -13.51
CA ILE A 197 5.45 14.14 -12.11
C ILE A 197 5.77 15.63 -11.92
N PRO A 198 5.22 16.31 -10.91
CA PRO A 198 5.58 17.69 -10.63
C PRO A 198 7.09 17.72 -10.37
N THR A 199 7.82 18.30 -11.31
CA THR A 199 9.20 18.70 -11.07
C THR A 199 9.18 19.63 -9.88
N VAL A 200 9.63 19.13 -8.73
CA VAL A 200 9.98 19.97 -7.58
C VAL A 200 11.03 20.94 -8.11
N GLY A 201 10.60 22.16 -8.45
CA GLY A 201 11.49 23.22 -8.86
C GLY A 201 12.47 23.48 -7.72
N PRO A 202 13.79 23.48 -7.95
CA PRO A 202 14.72 23.98 -6.95
C PRO A 202 14.33 25.42 -6.65
N GLY A 203 14.19 25.72 -5.36
CA GLY A 203 13.62 26.96 -4.84
C GLY A 203 14.13 28.23 -5.51
N GLY A 204 13.21 29.17 -5.70
CA GLY A 204 13.49 30.49 -6.22
C GLY A 204 14.56 31.20 -5.39
N PHE A 205 15.63 31.58 -6.06
CA PHE A 205 16.40 32.75 -5.68
C PHE A 205 15.80 33.94 -6.41
N ALA A 206 14.95 34.68 -5.70
CA ALA A 206 14.62 36.05 -6.08
C ALA A 206 15.90 36.89 -5.97
N LEU A 207 16.53 37.18 -7.11
CA LEU A 207 17.53 38.23 -7.20
C LEU A 207 16.81 39.57 -7.14
N ALA A 208 17.00 40.28 -6.04
CA ALA A 208 16.62 41.67 -5.88
C ALA A 208 17.42 42.55 -6.85
N GLU A 209 16.70 43.35 -7.61
CA GLU A 209 17.23 44.45 -8.41
C GLU A 209 17.49 45.66 -7.50
N PRO A 210 18.66 46.32 -7.55
CA PRO A 210 18.77 47.68 -7.07
C PRO A 210 18.85 48.69 -8.23
N ALA A 211 17.97 49.68 -8.09
CA ALA A 211 17.88 51.03 -8.67
C ALA A 211 19.05 51.57 -9.51
#